data_AF-A0A7V5GSK1-F1
#
_entry.id   AF-A0A7V5GSK1-F1
#
_cell.length_a   1.000
_cell.length_b   1.000
_cell.length_c   1.000
_cell.angle_alpha   90.00
_cell.angle_beta   90.00
_cell.angle_gamma   90.00
#
_symmetry.space_group_name_H-M   'P 1'
#
loop_
_entity.id
_entity.type
_entity.pdbx_description
1 polymer ?
#
loop_
_entity_poly.entity_id
_entity_poly.type
_entity_poly.pdbx_seq_one_letter_code
_entity_poly.pdbx_strand_id
1 'polypeptide(L)'
;MDEKIYHQSQIEPDGTIVDTLIITRKHNGGDSPYVWWNKVNADYMRVYVPKGSRLISAEGQTREIDTPPLDYNALKFKRDPQVQMEEDATKIDEASGTRIYNELGKTVLANWVYVSPHETVTIKYVYVLPFKIKTSVKKPLDTYSLLAQKQSGSISNRFTAEIDYPKSYQISWRYPQNKISQVNNLSDDQAGIKMETNLRTDKFIGLALSKRD
;
A
#
# COMPACT_ATOMS: atom_id res chain seq x y z
N MET A 1 -10.84 11.57 -11.94
CA MET A 1 -9.90 11.37 -10.83
C MET A 1 -8.56 11.02 -11.41
N ASP A 2 -7.52 11.75 -11.02
CA ASP A 2 -6.14 11.35 -11.30
C ASP A 2 -5.54 10.71 -10.06
N GLU A 3 -4.74 9.66 -10.27
CA GLU A 3 -4.09 8.94 -9.19
C GLU A 3 -2.62 8.67 -9.52
N LYS A 4 -1.77 8.88 -8.51
CA LYS A 4 -0.35 8.54 -8.52
C LYS A 4 -0.06 7.67 -7.30
N ILE A 5 0.60 6.55 -7.54
CA ILE A 5 0.99 5.59 -6.51
C ILE A 5 2.51 5.51 -6.49
N TYR A 6 3.08 5.72 -5.31
CA TYR A 6 4.49 5.51 -5.03
C TYR A 6 4.61 4.44 -3.95
N HIS A 7 5.32 3.36 -4.24
CA HIS A 7 5.62 2.29 -3.29
C HIS A 7 7.14 2.16 -3.18
N GLN A 8 7.63 2.13 -1.95
CA GLN A 8 9.03 1.95 -1.63
C GLN A 8 9.15 0.80 -0.65
N SER A 9 10.01 -0.17 -0.95
CA SER A 9 10.43 -1.20 -0.01
C SER A 9 11.84 -0.91 0.47
N GLN A 10 11.98 -0.58 1.74
CA GLN A 10 13.27 -0.48 2.42
C GLN A 10 13.63 -1.84 3.02
N ILE A 11 14.64 -2.50 2.46
CA ILE A 11 15.26 -3.68 3.05
C ILE A 11 16.32 -3.19 4.02
N GLU A 12 16.24 -3.64 5.27
CA GLU A 12 17.16 -3.30 6.35
C GLU A 12 18.38 -4.26 6.38
N PRO A 13 19.48 -3.90 7.06
CA PRO A 13 20.65 -4.79 7.21
C PRO A 13 20.34 -6.15 7.84
N ASP A 14 19.31 -6.23 8.69
CA ASP A 14 18.83 -7.49 9.30
C ASP A 14 17.85 -8.27 8.41
N GLY A 15 17.59 -7.75 7.20
CA GLY A 15 16.67 -8.30 6.22
C GLY A 15 15.20 -7.93 6.44
N THR A 16 14.85 -7.17 7.49
CA THR A 16 13.49 -6.64 7.67
C THR A 16 13.11 -5.79 6.48
N ILE A 17 11.83 -5.84 6.08
CA ILE A 17 11.35 -5.04 4.96
C ILE A 17 10.26 -4.11 5.48
N VAL A 18 10.51 -2.82 5.37
CA VAL A 18 9.58 -1.75 5.72
C VAL A 18 9.12 -1.10 4.42
N ASP A 19 7.82 -1.16 4.18
CA ASP A 19 7.20 -0.59 3.00
C ASP A 19 6.60 0.77 3.32
N THR A 20 6.85 1.75 2.46
CA THR A 20 6.15 3.03 2.42
C THR A 20 5.29 3.08 1.17
N LEU A 21 3.98 3.24 1.34
CA LEU A 21 3.03 3.40 0.24
C LEU A 21 2.41 4.80 0.32
N ILE A 22 2.54 5.57 -0.75
CA ILE A 22 1.96 6.90 -0.90
C ILE A 22 1.00 6.88 -2.07
N ILE A 23 -0.25 7.26 -1.83
CA ILE A 23 -1.31 7.36 -2.84
C ILE A 23 -1.76 8.82 -2.87
N THR A 24 -1.52 9.50 -4.00
CA THR A 24 -1.97 10.87 -4.23
C THR A 24 -3.13 10.87 -5.21
N ARG A 25 -4.26 11.44 -4.80
CA ARG A 25 -5.51 11.50 -5.57
C ARG A 25 -5.89 12.96 -5.80
N LYS A 26 -6.19 13.31 -7.05
CA LYS A 26 -6.64 14.64 -7.44
C LYS A 26 -8.01 14.59 -8.11
N HIS A 27 -8.92 15.43 -7.62
CA HIS A 27 -10.23 15.59 -8.21
C HIS A 27 -10.22 16.70 -9.28
N ASN A 28 -10.29 16.30 -10.56
CA ASN A 28 -10.30 17.25 -11.69
C ASN A 28 -11.71 17.71 -12.13
N GLY A 29 -12.78 17.15 -11.58
CA GLY A 29 -14.14 17.68 -11.79
C GLY A 29 -14.41 18.94 -10.95
N GLY A 30 -15.64 19.45 -11.00
CA GLY A 30 -16.05 20.73 -10.41
C GLY A 30 -16.67 21.68 -11.45
N ASP A 31 -16.16 21.62 -12.69
CA ASP A 31 -16.60 22.44 -13.82
C ASP A 31 -17.32 21.61 -14.90
N SER A 32 -18.06 20.58 -14.49
CA SER A 32 -18.78 19.71 -15.42
C SER A 32 -20.25 20.12 -15.56
N PRO A 33 -20.87 20.01 -16.76
CA PRO A 33 -22.33 20.13 -16.89
C PRO A 33 -23.09 19.04 -16.13
N TYR A 34 -22.39 17.98 -15.71
CA TYR A 34 -22.93 16.85 -15.00
C TYR A 34 -22.70 16.99 -13.49
N VAL A 35 -23.77 17.23 -12.74
CA VAL A 35 -23.73 17.53 -11.28
C VAL A 35 -22.94 16.49 -10.47
N TRP A 36 -22.99 15.21 -10.85
CA TRP A 36 -22.29 14.15 -10.13
C TRP A 36 -20.76 14.25 -10.21
N TRP A 37 -20.22 14.88 -11.26
CA TRP A 37 -18.78 15.15 -11.38
C TRP A 37 -18.32 16.36 -10.58
N ASN A 38 -19.23 17.08 -9.92
CA ASN A 38 -18.91 18.26 -9.11
C ASN A 38 -19.10 17.99 -7.61
N LYS A 39 -19.39 16.75 -7.21
CA LYS A 39 -19.53 16.35 -5.80
C LYS A 39 -18.21 15.86 -5.23
N VAL A 40 -18.07 15.94 -3.91
CA VAL A 40 -16.95 15.32 -3.18
C VAL A 40 -16.91 13.82 -3.49
N ASN A 41 -15.72 13.32 -3.80
CA ASN A 41 -15.51 11.89 -3.90
C ASN A 41 -15.25 11.32 -2.51
N ALA A 42 -16.27 10.69 -1.93
CA ALA A 42 -16.17 9.89 -0.73
C ALA A 42 -15.78 8.46 -1.11
N ASP A 43 -14.56 8.05 -0.79
CA ASP A 43 -14.04 6.73 -1.13
C ASP A 43 -13.59 5.97 0.11
N TYR A 44 -14.04 4.73 0.25
CA TYR A 44 -13.54 3.81 1.27
C TYR A 44 -12.38 3.02 0.68
N MET A 45 -11.20 3.63 0.77
CA MET A 45 -9.99 3.13 0.13
C MET A 45 -9.44 1.93 0.92
N ARG A 46 -9.20 0.83 0.21
CA ARG A 46 -8.65 -0.43 0.77
C ARG A 46 -7.34 -0.78 0.09
N VAL A 47 -6.28 -0.96 0.87
CA VAL A 47 -4.97 -1.41 0.40
C VAL A 47 -4.74 -2.85 0.86
N TYR A 48 -4.55 -3.76 -0.09
CA TYR A 48 -4.32 -5.18 0.17
C TYR A 48 -2.83 -5.48 0.16
N VAL A 49 -2.28 -5.82 1.32
CA VAL A 49 -0.87 -6.14 1.51
C VAL A 49 -0.68 -7.62 1.89
N PRO A 50 0.55 -8.17 1.85
CA PRO A 50 0.78 -9.55 2.27
C PRO A 50 0.18 -9.86 3.65
N LYS A 51 -0.43 -11.04 3.78
CA LYS A 51 -1.08 -11.46 5.03
C LYS A 51 -0.07 -11.50 6.18
N GLY A 52 -0.36 -10.78 7.25
CA GLY A 52 0.52 -10.66 8.41
C GLY A 52 1.40 -9.41 8.39
N SER A 53 1.33 -8.57 7.34
CA SER A 53 1.92 -7.24 7.37
C SER A 53 1.36 -6.44 8.55
N ARG A 54 2.21 -5.65 9.20
CA ARG A 54 1.82 -4.85 10.37
C ARG A 54 1.94 -3.36 10.07
N LEU A 55 0.87 -2.61 10.25
CA LEU A 55 0.88 -1.16 10.15
C LEU A 55 1.83 -0.55 11.20
N ILE A 56 2.64 0.41 10.79
CA ILE A 56 3.46 1.28 11.65
C ILE A 56 2.78 2.63 11.81
N SER A 57 2.37 3.25 10.70
CA SER A 57 1.68 4.53 10.70
C SER A 57 0.83 4.72 9.45
N ALA A 58 -0.20 5.56 9.58
CA ALA A 58 -1.04 6.02 8.47
C ALA A 58 -1.40 7.50 8.64
N GLU A 59 -1.27 8.28 7.57
CA GLU A 59 -1.60 9.71 7.55
C GLU A 59 -2.25 10.14 6.23
N GLY A 60 -2.98 11.27 6.27
CA GLY A 60 -3.66 11.86 5.12
C GLY A 60 -5.09 11.35 4.85
N GLN A 61 -5.56 10.36 5.62
CA GLN A 61 -6.95 9.89 5.61
C GLN A 61 -7.93 10.90 6.22
N THR A 62 -9.20 10.76 5.86
CA THR A 62 -10.31 11.42 6.56
C THR A 62 -10.69 10.59 7.80
N ARG A 63 -10.76 11.24 8.97
CA ARG A 63 -11.30 10.61 10.17
C ARG A 63 -12.80 10.78 10.22
N GLU A 64 -13.50 9.66 10.16
CA GLU A 64 -14.93 9.59 10.46
C GLU A 64 -15.16 8.90 11.79
N ILE A 65 -16.12 9.42 12.55
CA ILE A 65 -16.64 8.78 13.75
C ILE A 65 -18.00 8.20 13.36
N ASP A 66 -18.03 6.90 13.14
CA ASP A 66 -19.26 6.18 12.83
C ASP A 66 -20.02 5.94 14.13
N THR A 67 -21.05 6.74 14.37
CA THR A 67 -21.98 6.53 15.49
C THR A 67 -23.24 5.90 14.94
N PRO A 68 -23.60 4.68 15.37
CA PRO A 68 -24.83 4.04 14.94
C PRO A 68 -26.04 4.97 15.18
N PRO A 69 -26.94 5.13 14.19
CA PRO A 69 -28.11 6.01 14.34
C PRO A 69 -29.12 5.49 15.37
N LEU A 70 -29.05 4.20 15.73
CA LEU A 70 -29.90 3.51 16.69
C LEU A 70 -29.06 2.61 17.59
N ASP A 71 -29.54 2.39 18.81
CA ASP A 71 -29.02 1.33 19.67
C ASP A 71 -29.64 -0.02 19.29
N TYR A 72 -28.98 -0.70 18.36
CA TYR A 72 -29.42 -2.01 17.86
C TYR A 72 -29.47 -3.10 18.95
N ASN A 73 -28.69 -2.96 20.02
CA ASN A 73 -28.71 -3.91 21.15
C ASN A 73 -29.97 -3.70 21.99
N ALA A 74 -30.27 -2.45 22.35
CA ALA A 74 -31.49 -2.10 23.09
C ALA A 74 -32.75 -2.51 22.31
N LEU A 75 -32.72 -2.37 20.99
CA LEU A 75 -33.83 -2.75 20.10
C LEU A 75 -33.86 -4.24 19.75
N LYS A 76 -32.92 -5.06 20.26
CA LYS A 76 -32.85 -6.52 20.06
C LYS A 76 -32.82 -6.95 18.59
N PHE A 77 -32.12 -6.19 17.74
CA PHE A 77 -31.95 -6.56 16.34
C PHE A 77 -31.16 -7.87 16.22
N LYS A 78 -31.58 -8.75 15.30
CA LYS A 78 -30.85 -9.98 15.01
C LYS A 78 -29.59 -9.63 14.22
N ARG A 79 -28.44 -10.08 14.72
CA ARG A 79 -27.16 -9.95 14.02
C ARG A 79 -26.93 -11.13 13.10
N ASP A 80 -26.39 -10.86 11.91
CA ASP A 80 -25.92 -11.93 11.03
C ASP A 80 -24.57 -12.45 11.56
N PRO A 81 -24.42 -13.78 11.77
CA PRO A 81 -23.19 -14.34 12.33
C PRO A 81 -21.94 -14.08 11.47
N GLN A 82 -22.08 -14.03 10.15
CA GLN A 82 -20.95 -13.79 9.26
C GLN A 82 -20.51 -12.32 9.35
N VAL A 83 -21.45 -11.39 9.30
CA VAL A 83 -21.16 -9.95 9.43
C VAL A 83 -20.52 -9.66 10.80
N GLN A 84 -21.07 -10.24 11.87
CA GLN A 84 -20.53 -10.09 13.22
C GLN A 84 -19.06 -10.55 13.31
N MET A 85 -18.75 -11.69 12.70
CA MET A 85 -17.38 -12.23 12.69
C MET A 85 -16.40 -11.29 11.97
N GLU A 86 -16.82 -10.66 10.87
CA GLU A 86 -16.00 -9.69 10.13
C GLU A 86 -15.79 -8.39 10.91
N GLU A 87 -16.84 -7.90 11.57
CA GLU A 87 -16.77 -6.73 12.45
C GLU A 87 -15.83 -6.98 13.64
N ASP A 88 -16.00 -8.11 14.34
CA ASP A 88 -15.19 -8.47 15.51
C ASP A 88 -13.71 -8.73 15.16
N ALA A 89 -13.44 -9.20 13.95
CA ALA A 89 -12.08 -9.43 13.46
C ALA A 89 -11.36 -8.12 13.04
N THR A 90 -12.10 -7.03 12.87
CA THR A 90 -11.55 -5.74 12.45
C THR A 90 -10.90 -5.02 13.62
N LYS A 91 -9.62 -4.68 13.48
CA LYS A 91 -8.88 -3.84 14.42
C LYS A 91 -8.87 -2.40 13.93
N ILE A 92 -8.96 -1.45 14.84
CA ILE A 92 -8.85 -0.03 14.49
C ILE A 92 -7.56 0.48 15.13
N ASP A 93 -6.68 1.06 14.31
CA ASP A 93 -5.53 1.79 14.81
C ASP A 93 -6.01 3.13 15.40
N GLU A 94 -5.83 3.34 16.71
CA GLU A 94 -6.35 4.52 17.40
C GLU A 94 -5.75 5.83 16.86
N ALA A 95 -4.46 5.80 16.53
CA ALA A 95 -3.66 6.96 16.12
C ALA A 95 -3.96 7.46 14.69
N SER A 96 -4.49 6.61 13.82
CA SER A 96 -4.88 6.97 12.45
C SER A 96 -6.37 6.79 12.14
N GLY A 97 -7.08 5.94 12.89
CA GLY A 97 -8.42 5.48 12.55
C GLY A 97 -8.44 4.42 11.44
N THR A 98 -7.28 3.90 11.02
CA THR A 98 -7.18 2.85 10.01
C THR A 98 -7.79 1.55 10.50
N ARG A 99 -8.75 1.03 9.72
CA ARG A 99 -9.32 -0.30 9.92
C ARG A 99 -8.38 -1.34 9.31
N ILE A 100 -8.02 -2.33 10.10
CA ILE A 100 -7.07 -3.40 9.77
C ILE A 100 -7.76 -4.74 9.97
N TYR A 101 -7.90 -5.51 8.90
CA TYR A 101 -8.56 -6.82 8.93
C TYR A 101 -7.95 -7.75 7.87
N ASN A 102 -8.42 -9.00 7.83
CA ASN A 102 -7.99 -9.96 6.81
C ASN A 102 -9.12 -10.26 5.84
N GLU A 103 -8.83 -10.19 4.55
CA GLU A 103 -9.78 -10.49 3.47
C GLU A 103 -9.01 -11.11 2.31
N LEU A 104 -9.58 -12.15 1.66
CA LEU A 104 -8.99 -12.84 0.50
C LEU A 104 -7.52 -13.28 0.69
N GLY A 105 -7.15 -13.68 1.92
CA GLY A 105 -5.79 -14.10 2.24
C GLY A 105 -4.76 -12.97 2.22
N LYS A 106 -5.19 -11.73 2.42
CA LYS A 106 -4.37 -10.51 2.54
C LYS A 106 -4.69 -9.79 3.84
N THR A 107 -3.76 -8.95 4.30
CA THR A 107 -4.07 -7.95 5.32
C THR A 107 -4.53 -6.68 4.61
N VAL A 108 -5.64 -6.11 5.05
CA VAL A 108 -6.25 -4.92 4.44
C VAL A 108 -6.04 -3.73 5.36
N LEU A 109 -5.53 -2.63 4.81
CA LEU A 109 -5.47 -1.33 5.45
C LEU A 109 -6.56 -0.46 4.81
N ALA A 110 -7.56 -0.04 5.59
CA ALA A 110 -8.74 0.63 5.08
C ALA A 110 -9.01 1.96 5.79
N ASN A 111 -9.32 2.99 4.99
CA ASN A 111 -9.62 4.33 5.46
C ASN A 111 -10.63 5.02 4.54
N TRP A 112 -11.43 5.93 5.11
CA TRP A 112 -12.16 6.92 4.33
C TRP A 112 -11.20 7.98 3.78
N VAL A 113 -11.40 8.35 2.52
CA VAL A 113 -10.62 9.36 1.82
C VAL A 113 -11.56 10.26 1.04
N TYR A 114 -11.68 11.51 1.46
CA TYR A 114 -12.57 12.48 0.84
C TYR A 114 -11.77 13.47 0.00
N VAL A 115 -12.11 13.57 -1.28
CA VAL A 115 -11.44 14.49 -2.21
C VAL A 115 -12.50 15.39 -2.85
N SER A 116 -12.51 16.66 -2.45
CA SER A 116 -13.39 17.68 -3.03
C SER A 116 -12.93 18.07 -4.45
N PRO A 117 -13.82 18.61 -5.30
CA PRO A 117 -13.44 19.19 -6.59
C PRO A 117 -12.24 20.14 -6.50
N HIS A 118 -11.32 20.01 -7.45
CA HIS A 118 -10.04 20.74 -7.54
C HIS A 118 -9.02 20.45 -6.44
N GLU A 119 -9.39 19.72 -5.39
CA GLU A 119 -8.50 19.36 -4.30
C GLU A 119 -7.62 18.15 -4.63
N THR A 120 -6.51 18.04 -3.88
CA THR A 120 -5.60 16.92 -3.93
C THR A 120 -5.36 16.40 -2.52
N VAL A 121 -5.53 15.10 -2.32
CA VAL A 121 -5.24 14.43 -1.05
C VAL A 121 -4.12 13.41 -1.27
N THR A 122 -3.23 13.31 -0.30
CA THR A 122 -2.15 12.32 -0.27
C THR A 122 -2.29 11.48 0.99
N ILE A 123 -2.37 10.17 0.81
CA ILE A 123 -2.43 9.19 1.90
C ILE A 123 -1.11 8.44 1.92
N LYS A 124 -0.55 8.26 3.11
CA LYS A 124 0.69 7.51 3.31
C LYS A 124 0.47 6.41 4.34
N TYR A 125 0.89 5.20 3.99
CA TYR A 125 0.99 4.06 4.89
C TYR A 125 2.45 3.65 5.03
N VAL A 126 2.88 3.37 6.25
CA VAL A 126 4.15 2.70 6.54
C VAL A 126 3.84 1.39 7.25
N TYR A 127 4.37 0.27 6.76
CA TYR A 127 4.10 -1.05 7.32
C TYR A 127 5.28 -2.01 7.17
N VAL A 128 5.36 -3.00 8.05
CA VAL A 128 6.40 -4.05 8.00
C VAL A 128 5.82 -5.29 7.33
N LEU A 129 6.57 -5.89 6.40
CA LEU A 129 6.21 -7.17 5.78
C LEU A 129 6.39 -8.36 6.73
N PRO A 130 5.60 -9.44 6.58
CA PRO A 130 5.64 -10.61 7.47
C PRO A 130 6.82 -11.55 7.21
N PHE A 131 7.73 -11.18 6.30
CA PHE A 131 8.91 -11.95 5.93
C PHE A 131 10.13 -11.03 5.83
N LYS A 132 11.32 -11.65 5.84
CA LYS A 132 12.62 -10.98 5.78
C LYS A 132 13.49 -11.61 4.71
N ILE A 133 14.44 -10.86 4.18
CA ILE A 133 15.53 -11.38 3.34
C ILE A 133 16.54 -12.10 4.23
N LYS A 134 16.73 -13.40 3.99
CA LYS A 134 17.63 -14.24 4.79
C LYS A 134 18.68 -14.89 3.90
N THR A 135 19.90 -14.34 3.94
CA THR A 135 21.08 -14.93 3.31
C THR A 135 22.02 -15.52 4.36
N SER A 136 22.64 -16.65 4.03
CA SER A 136 23.61 -17.36 4.88
C SER A 136 24.57 -18.17 4.01
N VAL A 137 25.63 -18.74 4.58
CA VAL A 137 26.57 -19.61 3.84
C VAL A 137 25.83 -20.78 3.15
N LYS A 138 24.80 -21.35 3.79
CA LYS A 138 24.00 -22.45 3.23
C LYS A 138 22.90 -21.99 2.26
N LYS A 139 22.52 -20.72 2.31
CA LYS A 139 21.51 -20.08 1.46
C LYS A 139 22.06 -18.72 1.00
N PRO A 140 23.00 -18.71 0.05
CA PRO A 140 23.73 -17.48 -0.31
C PRO A 140 22.83 -16.44 -1.00
N LEU A 141 21.66 -16.87 -1.50
CA LEU A 141 20.73 -16.07 -2.25
C LEU A 141 19.33 -16.15 -1.63
N ASP A 142 18.64 -15.00 -1.56
CA ASP A 142 17.21 -14.94 -1.30
C ASP A 142 16.52 -14.01 -2.29
N THR A 143 15.20 -14.08 -2.37
CA THR A 143 14.43 -13.32 -3.36
C THR A 143 13.43 -12.38 -2.72
N TYR A 144 13.31 -11.18 -3.28
CA TYR A 144 12.21 -10.26 -3.04
C TYR A 144 11.36 -10.18 -4.32
N SER A 145 10.04 -10.07 -4.16
CA SER A 145 9.17 -9.78 -5.30
C SER A 145 7.99 -8.91 -4.92
N LEU A 146 7.63 -8.00 -5.81
CA LEU A 146 6.45 -7.16 -5.73
C LEU A 146 5.52 -7.48 -6.91
N LEU A 147 4.27 -7.81 -6.61
CA LEU A 147 3.18 -7.86 -7.58
C LEU A 147 2.19 -6.73 -7.29
N ALA A 148 2.23 -5.68 -8.12
CA ALA A 148 1.27 -4.59 -8.09
C ALA A 148 0.12 -4.91 -9.04
N GLN A 149 -1.07 -5.11 -8.50
CA GLN A 149 -2.25 -5.53 -9.27
C GLN A 149 -3.10 -4.33 -9.66
N LYS A 150 -3.51 -4.29 -10.93
CA LYS A 150 -4.45 -3.28 -11.39
C LYS A 150 -5.86 -3.61 -10.88
N GLN A 151 -6.56 -2.62 -10.36
CA GLN A 151 -8.00 -2.76 -10.09
C GLN A 151 -8.81 -2.69 -11.40
N SER A 152 -9.71 -3.65 -11.62
CA SER A 152 -10.66 -3.61 -12.74
C SER A 152 -11.48 -2.32 -12.72
N GLY A 153 -11.68 -1.71 -13.89
CA GLY A 153 -12.40 -0.44 -14.03
C GLY A 153 -11.60 0.82 -13.66
N SER A 154 -10.41 0.68 -13.05
CA SER A 154 -9.51 1.82 -12.87
C SER A 154 -8.95 2.28 -14.22
N ILE A 155 -8.79 3.58 -14.38
CA ILE A 155 -8.00 4.14 -15.48
C ILE A 155 -6.50 3.99 -15.19
N SER A 156 -5.65 4.34 -16.15
CA SER A 156 -4.20 4.18 -16.05
C SER A 156 -3.61 5.06 -14.95
N ASN A 157 -3.24 4.49 -13.80
CA ASN A 157 -2.61 5.24 -12.70
C ASN A 157 -1.09 5.24 -12.86
N ARG A 158 -0.43 6.37 -12.57
CA ARG A 158 1.04 6.40 -12.56
C ARG A 158 1.51 5.59 -11.35
N PHE A 159 2.44 4.68 -11.59
CA PHE A 159 2.96 3.79 -10.55
C PHE A 159 4.49 3.84 -10.55
N THR A 160 5.04 4.15 -9.39
CA THR A 160 6.46 4.11 -9.12
C THR A 160 6.71 3.08 -8.03
N ALA A 161 7.61 2.15 -8.30
CA ALA A 161 8.11 1.19 -7.34
C ALA A 161 9.60 1.41 -7.13
N GLU A 162 10.00 1.49 -5.87
CA GLU A 162 11.37 1.70 -5.44
C GLU A 162 11.74 0.61 -4.44
N ILE A 163 12.94 0.05 -4.57
CA ILE A 163 13.43 -0.98 -3.66
C ILE A 163 14.84 -0.59 -3.25
N ASP A 164 14.97 -0.23 -1.98
CA ASP A 164 16.22 0.21 -1.38
C ASP A 164 16.76 -0.90 -0.48
N TYR A 165 18.07 -1.07 -0.50
CA TYR A 165 18.77 -2.14 0.20
C TYR A 165 20.17 -1.69 0.58
N PRO A 166 20.75 -2.21 1.68
CA PRO A 166 22.10 -1.84 2.07
C PRO A 166 23.10 -2.42 1.07
N LYS A 167 24.22 -1.72 0.84
CA LYS A 167 25.31 -2.12 -0.06
C LYS A 167 26.02 -3.41 0.37
N SER A 168 25.73 -3.91 1.58
CA SER A 168 26.07 -5.26 2.02
C SER A 168 25.33 -6.36 1.22
N TYR A 169 24.27 -6.01 0.50
CA TYR A 169 23.66 -6.86 -0.51
C TYR A 169 24.08 -6.44 -1.91
N GLN A 170 24.08 -7.41 -2.82
CA GLN A 170 24.19 -7.20 -4.25
C GLN A 170 23.05 -7.91 -4.98
N ILE A 171 22.58 -7.31 -6.07
CA ILE A 171 21.56 -7.90 -6.94
C ILE A 171 22.24 -8.90 -7.88
N SER A 172 21.98 -10.19 -7.68
CA SER A 172 22.43 -11.26 -8.57
C SER A 172 21.49 -11.46 -9.76
N TRP A 173 20.22 -11.10 -9.62
CA TRP A 173 19.23 -11.15 -10.69
C TRP A 173 18.12 -10.13 -10.46
N ARG A 174 17.54 -9.61 -11.54
CA ARG A 174 16.38 -8.72 -11.48
C ARG A 174 15.45 -8.87 -12.67
N TYR A 175 14.17 -8.59 -12.45
CA TYR A 175 13.16 -8.46 -13.48
C TYR A 175 12.24 -7.27 -13.20
N PRO A 176 11.81 -6.50 -14.22
CA PRO A 176 12.25 -6.56 -15.62
C PRO A 176 13.64 -5.92 -15.81
N GLN A 177 14.52 -6.55 -16.61
CA GLN A 177 15.93 -6.12 -16.72
C GLN A 177 16.12 -4.70 -17.29
N ASN A 178 15.25 -4.29 -18.24
CA ASN A 178 15.38 -3.07 -19.04
C ASN A 178 14.45 -1.92 -18.61
N LYS A 179 13.68 -2.08 -17.52
CA LYS A 179 12.78 -1.03 -17.01
C LYS A 179 13.09 -0.62 -15.57
N ILE A 180 14.31 -0.92 -15.14
CA ILE A 180 14.80 -0.65 -13.79
C ILE A 180 16.01 0.28 -13.90
N SER A 181 15.91 1.46 -13.29
CA SER A 181 17.01 2.41 -13.11
C SER A 181 17.58 2.33 -11.69
N GLN A 182 18.79 2.86 -11.48
CA GLN A 182 19.34 3.05 -10.13
C GLN A 182 18.75 4.31 -9.50
N VAL A 183 18.69 4.34 -8.16
CA VAL A 183 18.35 5.52 -7.37
C VAL A 183 19.66 6.23 -6.99
N ASN A 184 19.75 7.53 -7.27
CA ASN A 184 21.01 8.27 -7.14
C ASN A 184 21.12 9.10 -5.83
N ASN A 185 20.05 9.20 -5.04
CA ASN A 185 19.96 10.08 -3.87
C ASN A 185 19.73 9.28 -2.58
N LEU A 186 20.54 8.24 -2.37
CA LEU A 186 20.51 7.41 -1.16
C LEU A 186 21.74 7.67 -0.30
N SER A 187 21.67 7.28 0.98
CA SER A 187 22.80 7.29 1.90
C SER A 187 23.98 6.47 1.36
N ASP A 188 25.20 6.79 1.78
CA ASP A 188 26.42 6.16 1.28
C ASP A 188 26.48 4.64 1.50
N ASP A 189 25.74 4.10 2.46
CA ASP A 189 25.62 2.68 2.78
C ASP A 189 24.45 1.98 2.07
N GLN A 190 23.65 2.71 1.29
CA GLN A 190 22.46 2.22 0.61
C GLN A 190 22.61 2.23 -0.92
N ALA A 191 21.93 1.30 -1.56
CA ALA A 191 21.70 1.27 -2.99
C ALA A 191 20.21 1.03 -3.23
N GLY A 192 19.73 1.43 -4.40
CA GLY A 192 18.31 1.34 -4.69
C GLY A 192 18.05 1.22 -6.16
N ILE A 193 16.94 0.57 -6.47
CA ILE A 193 16.46 0.44 -7.82
C ILE A 193 15.03 0.97 -7.93
N LYS A 194 14.69 1.47 -9.10
CA LYS A 194 13.41 2.11 -9.35
C LYS A 194 12.81 1.67 -10.67
N MET A 195 11.50 1.45 -10.67
CA MET A 195 10.68 1.24 -11.87
C MET A 195 9.56 2.26 -11.89
N GLU A 196 9.49 3.05 -12.95
CA GLU A 196 8.38 3.96 -13.22
C GLU A 196 7.54 3.43 -14.38
N THR A 197 6.23 3.34 -14.17
CA THR A 197 5.31 2.82 -15.18
C THR A 197 3.89 3.34 -14.97
N ASN A 198 2.96 2.81 -15.75
CA ASN A 198 1.54 3.01 -15.57
C ASN A 198 0.87 1.66 -15.27
N LEU A 199 -0.02 1.64 -14.28
CA LEU A 199 -0.80 0.47 -13.86
C LEU A 199 -1.99 0.22 -14.81
N ARG A 200 -1.68 -0.01 -16.09
CA ARG A 200 -2.63 -0.43 -17.14
C ARG A 200 -2.88 -1.93 -17.16
N THR A 201 -1.93 -2.68 -16.64
CA THR A 201 -1.99 -4.11 -16.33
C THR A 201 -1.27 -4.29 -15.01
N ASP A 202 -1.37 -5.49 -14.46
CA ASP A 202 -0.52 -5.92 -13.37
C ASP A 202 0.97 -5.73 -13.72
N LYS A 203 1.76 -5.42 -12.70
CA LYS A 203 3.20 -5.18 -12.80
C LYS A 203 3.92 -6.04 -11.78
N PHE A 204 5.00 -6.66 -12.21
CA PHE A 204 5.82 -7.53 -11.40
C PHE A 204 7.26 -7.04 -11.38
N ILE A 205 7.86 -7.02 -10.19
CA ILE A 205 9.28 -6.77 -9.97
C ILE A 205 9.80 -7.94 -9.15
N GLY A 206 10.94 -8.49 -9.55
CA GLY A 206 11.63 -9.53 -8.80
C GLY A 206 13.10 -9.21 -8.67
N LEU A 207 13.68 -9.47 -7.50
CA LEU A 207 15.10 -9.35 -7.21
C LEU A 207 15.60 -10.62 -6.55
N ALA A 208 16.78 -11.07 -6.94
CA ALA A 208 17.55 -12.03 -6.19
C ALA A 208 18.76 -11.32 -5.59
N LEU A 209 18.87 -11.39 -4.26
CA LEU A 209 19.84 -10.68 -3.44
C LEU A 209 20.79 -11.69 -2.80
N SER A 210 22.09 -11.43 -2.92
CA SER A 210 23.14 -12.13 -2.18
C SER A 210 23.89 -11.16 -1.29
N LYS A 211 24.52 -11.65 -0.22
CA LYS A 211 25.46 -10.81 0.54
C LYS A 211 26.71 -10.57 -0.29
N ARG A 212 27.26 -9.37 -0.18
CA ARG A 212 28.56 -9.02 -0.71
C ARG A 212 29.61 -9.59 0.23
N ASP A 213 30.59 -10.28 -0.32
CA ASP A 213 31.77 -10.77 0.41
C ASP A 213 32.66 -9.61 0.88
#